data_AF-A0A527FQP0-F1
#
_entry.id   AF-A0A527FQP0-F1
#
_cell.length_a   1.000
_cell.length_b   1.000
_cell.length_c   1.000
_cell.angle_alpha   90.00
_cell.angle_beta   90.00
_cell.angle_gamma   90.00
#
_symmetry.space_group_name_H-M   'P 1'
#
loop_
_entity.id
_entity.type
_entity.pdbx_description
1 polymer ?
#
loop_
_entity_poly.entity_id
_entity_poly.type
_entity_poly.pdbx_seq_one_letter_code
_entity_poly.pdbx_strand_id
1 'polypeptide(L)' 'MTASIAPIARDNLTTRVYEELRRAMMEGRFWPGHRFKIRDLAASLQVSETPVREALMQLVREKGLEMEA' A
#
# COMPACT_ATOMS: atom_id res chain seq x y z
N MET A 1 -6.48 34.08 19.29
CA MET A 1 -6.38 33.54 17.92
C MET A 1 -6.21 32.03 18.04
N THR A 2 -7.28 31.25 17.84
CA THR A 2 -7.25 29.78 17.95
C THR A 2 -6.87 29.18 16.60
N ALA A 3 -5.77 28.44 16.55
CA ALA A 3 -5.35 27.73 15.35
C ALA A 3 -6.30 26.54 15.10
N SER A 4 -6.97 26.54 13.94
CA SER A 4 -7.75 25.39 13.46
C SER A 4 -6.80 24.31 12.94
N ILE A 5 -6.83 23.13 13.56
CA ILE A 5 -6.13 21.95 13.06
C ILE A 5 -7.01 21.31 11.98
N ALA A 6 -6.56 21.35 10.73
CA ALA A 6 -7.21 20.60 9.65
C ALA A 6 -7.03 19.09 9.90
N PRO A 7 -8.09 18.27 9.75
CA PRO A 7 -7.98 16.83 9.95
C PRO A 7 -7.05 16.24 8.89
N ILE A 8 -6.04 15.48 9.35
CA ILE A 8 -5.20 14.71 8.43
C ILE A 8 -6.05 13.57 7.87
N ALA A 9 -6.35 13.64 6.58
CA ALA A 9 -7.04 12.58 5.86
C ALA A 9 -6.19 11.30 5.91
N ARG A 10 -6.63 10.33 6.73
CA ARG A 10 -6.05 8.98 6.81
C ARG A 10 -6.02 8.30 5.44
N ASP A 11 -6.93 8.69 4.55
CA ASP A 11 -6.99 8.22 3.16
C ASP A 11 -5.71 8.47 2.36
N ASN A 12 -4.85 9.42 2.75
CA ASN A 12 -3.63 9.69 2.00
C ASN A 12 -2.62 8.53 2.09
N LEU A 13 -2.51 7.88 3.25
CA LEU A 13 -1.39 6.95 3.46
C LEU A 13 -1.64 5.63 2.72
N THR A 14 -2.83 5.06 2.85
CA THR A 14 -3.24 3.87 2.09
C THR A 14 -3.14 4.14 0.59
N THR A 15 -3.63 5.29 0.11
CA THR A 15 -3.55 5.67 -1.31
C THR A 15 -2.10 5.79 -1.77
N ARG A 16 -1.22 6.43 -0.99
CA ARG A 16 0.21 6.55 -1.32
C ARG A 16 0.90 5.19 -1.39
N VAL A 17 0.64 4.31 -0.42
CA VAL A 17 1.19 2.94 -0.41
C VAL A 17 0.71 2.18 -1.64
N TYR A 18 -0.57 2.28 -1.99
CA TYR A 18 -1.13 1.69 -3.19
C TYR A 18 -0.42 2.19 -4.46
N GLU A 19 -0.28 3.50 -4.64
CA GLU A 19 0.35 4.07 -5.84
C GLU A 19 1.82 3.66 -5.98
N GLU A 20 2.57 3.64 -4.88
CA GLU A 20 3.97 3.19 -4.89
C GLU A 20 4.11 1.71 -5.26
N LEU A 21 3.26 0.84 -4.69
CA LEU A 21 3.24 -0.58 -5.01
C LEU A 21 2.84 -0.81 -6.48
N ARG A 22 1.80 -0.13 -6.96
CA ARG A 22 1.34 -0.18 -8.35
C ARG A 22 2.44 0.25 -9.31
N ARG A 23 3.10 1.37 -9.01
CA ARG A 23 4.19 1.91 -9.83
C ARG A 23 5.37 0.93 -9.87
N ALA A 24 5.78 0.38 -8.73
CA ALA A 24 6.87 -0.60 -8.68
C ALA A 24 6.55 -1.87 -9.49
N MET A 25 5.29 -2.31 -9.50
CA MET A 25 4.84 -3.41 -10.36
C MET A 25 4.93 -3.05 -11.86
N MET A 26 4.45 -1.86 -12.25
CA MET A 26 4.50 -1.41 -13.65
C MET A 26 5.92 -1.21 -14.17
N GLU A 27 6.85 -0.82 -13.31
CA GLU A 27 8.27 -0.70 -13.62
C GLU A 27 9.00 -2.04 -13.65
N GLY A 28 8.32 -3.16 -13.39
CA GLY A 28 8.92 -4.49 -13.40
C GLY A 28 9.87 -4.75 -12.23
N ARG A 29 9.73 -4.01 -11.12
CA ARG A 29 10.56 -4.22 -9.91
C ARG A 29 10.23 -5.51 -9.17
N PHE A 30 9.11 -6.15 -9.51
CA PHE A 30 8.69 -7.43 -8.96
C PHE A 30 8.59 -8.48 -10.07
N TRP A 31 9.05 -9.68 -9.75
CA TRP A 31 8.96 -10.83 -10.65
C TRP A 31 7.53 -11.40 -10.63
N PRO A 32 7.03 -11.97 -11.74
CA PRO A 32 5.78 -12.73 -11.71
C PRO A 32 5.83 -13.84 -10.66
N GLY A 33 4.77 -13.95 -9.84
CA GLY A 33 4.72 -14.90 -8.72
C GLY A 33 5.51 -14.48 -7.48
N HIS A 34 6.04 -13.25 -7.42
CA HIS A 34 6.67 -12.73 -6.22
C HIS A 34 5.67 -12.68 -5.05
N ARG A 35 6.04 -13.32 -3.93
CA ARG A 35 5.20 -13.38 -2.73
C ARG A 35 5.49 -12.20 -1.82
N PHE A 36 4.48 -11.38 -1.58
CA PHE A 36 4.55 -10.26 -0.66
C PHE A 36 4.18 -10.68 0.76
N LYS A 37 5.02 -10.33 1.73
CA LYS A 37 4.67 -10.41 3.15
C LYS A 37 4.30 -9.00 3.64
N ILE A 38 3.09 -8.85 4.16
CA ILE A 38 2.55 -7.55 4.65
C ILE A 38 3.52 -6.91 5.63
N ARG A 39 4.03 -7.69 6.60
CA ARG A 39 4.97 -7.21 7.62
C ARG A 39 6.26 -6.66 7.03
N ASP A 40 6.81 -7.33 6.03
CA ASP A 40 8.09 -6.94 5.41
C ASP A 40 7.90 -5.68 4.55
N LEU A 41 6.77 -5.58 3.84
CA LEU A 41 6.38 -4.36 3.12
C LEU A 41 6.16 -3.18 4.05
N ALA A 42 5.45 -3.38 5.17
CA ALA A 42 5.21 -2.35 6.17
C ALA A 42 6.53 -1.81 6.77
N ALA A 43 7.47 -2.71 7.09
CA ALA A 43 8.79 -2.32 7.56
C ALA A 43 9.58 -1.54 6.49
N SER A 44 9.52 -1.98 5.22
CA SER A 44 10.23 -1.35 4.10
C SER A 44 9.69 0.04 3.79
N LEU A 45 8.38 0.21 3.89
CA LEU A 45 7.68 1.48 3.63
C LEU A 45 7.58 2.36 4.88
N GLN A 46 8.07 1.90 6.03
CA GLN A 46 8.02 2.59 7.33
C GLN A 46 6.59 3.01 7.74
N VAL A 47 5.62 2.14 7.47
CA VAL A 47 4.20 2.34 7.81
C VAL A 47 3.69 1.17 8.66
N SER A 48 2.49 1.31 9.24
CA SER A 48 1.83 0.20 9.90
C SER A 48 1.30 -0.83 8.89
N GLU A 49 0.96 -2.03 9.36
CA GLU A 49 0.45 -3.09 8.50
C GLU A 49 -0.93 -2.79 7.90
N THR A 50 -1.75 -1.99 8.58
CA THR A 50 -3.12 -1.65 8.16
C THR A 50 -3.18 -0.99 6.76
N PRO A 51 -2.50 0.14 6.50
CA PRO A 51 -2.52 0.76 5.17
C PRO A 51 -1.90 -0.13 4.09
N VAL A 52 -0.91 -0.96 4.43
CA VAL A 52 -0.31 -1.93 3.49
C VAL A 52 -1.32 -2.99 3.10
N ARG A 53 -2.02 -3.57 4.09
CA ARG A 53 -3.06 -4.56 3.83
C ARG A 53 -4.16 -3.97 2.96
N GLU A 54 -4.65 -2.78 3.27
CA GLU A 54 -5.70 -2.12 2.47
C GLU A 54 -5.24 -1.84 1.04
N ALA A 55 -4.03 -1.32 0.84
CA ALA A 55 -3.45 -1.07 -0.47
C ALA A 55 -3.30 -2.36 -1.31
N LEU A 56 -2.82 -3.44 -0.69
CA LEU A 56 -2.73 -4.75 -1.35
C LEU A 56 -4.11 -5.29 -1.72
N MET A 57 -5.10 -5.17 -0.83
CA MET A 57 -6.49 -5.57 -1.12
C MET A 57 -7.06 -4.78 -2.31
N GLN A 58 -6.70 -3.50 -2.46
CA GLN A 58 -7.10 -2.69 -3.59
C GLN A 58 -6.45 -3.17 -4.89
N LEU A 59 -5.15 -3.48 -4.89
CA LEU A 59 -4.45 -4.06 -6.04
C LEU A 59 -5.04 -5.41 -6.46
N VAL A 60 -5.46 -6.24 -5.50
CA VAL A 60 -6.14 -7.52 -5.76
C VAL A 60 -7.49 -7.30 -6.45
N ARG A 61 -8.28 -6.33 -5.98
CA ARG A 61 -9.57 -5.96 -6.61
C ARG A 61 -9.41 -5.50 -8.06
N GLU A 62 -8.30 -4.84 -8.35
CA GLU A 62 -7.94 -4.37 -9.71
C GLU A 62 -7.28 -5.45 -10.58
N LYS A 63 -7.21 -6.70 -10.10
CA LYS A 63 -6.56 -7.85 -10.77
C LYS A 63 -5.06 -7.66 -11.04
N GLY A 64 -4.40 -6.77 -10.28
CA GLY A 64 -2.95 -6.63 -10.30
C GLY A 64 -2.23 -7.69 -9.46
N LEU A 65 -2.90 -8.24 -8.45
CA LEU A 65 -2.36 -9.25 -7.54
C LEU A 65 -3.41 -10.34 -7.26
N GLU A 66 -2.93 -11.51 -6.86
CA GLU A 66 -3.75 -12.61 -6.34
C GLU A 66 -3.43 -12.83 -4.85
N MET A 67 -4.45 -13.16 -4.06
CA MET A 67 -4.25 -13.55 -2.67
C MET A 67 -4.22 -15.06 -2.56
N GLU A 68 -3.10 -15.59 -2.06
CA GLU A 68 -3.05 -16.95 -1.53
C GLU A 68 -3.12 -16.88 0.00
N ALA A 69 -4.10 -17.58 0.58
CA ALA A 69 -4.31 -17.70 2.03
C ALA A 69 -3.62 -18.95 2.58
#